data_AF-A0A8D8IUC5-F1
#
_entry.id   AF-A0A8D8IUC5-F1
#
_cell.length_a   1.000
_cell.length_b   1.000
_cell.length_c   1.000
_cell.angle_alpha   90.00
_cell.angle_beta   90.00
_cell.angle_gamma   90.00
#
_symmetry.space_group_name_H-M   'P 1'
#
loop_
_entity.id
_entity.type
_entity.pdbx_description
1 polymer ?
#
loop_
_entity_poly.entity_id
_entity_poly.type
_entity_poly.pdbx_seq_one_letter_code
_entity_poly.pdbx_strand_id
1 'polypeptide(L)'
;PEAHHSGVLFFFKQKTAYEIDLNTCGPMVLDALIKIKNEMDSTLTFRRSCREGICGSCAMNINGGNTLACLNKIDTNTSKVTKIYPLPHMYVVKDLVPDMSNFYAQYKSIEPYLKKKDESQQGKQQYLQSVEDRQKLDGLYECILCACCSTSCPSYWWNADKYLGP
;
A
#
# COMPACT_ATOMS: atom_id res chain seq x y z
N PRO A 1 33.07 -11.34 -19.06
CA PRO A 1 33.11 -10.84 -17.66
C PRO A 1 31.77 -10.18 -17.34
N GLU A 2 30.77 -11.02 -17.04
CA GLU A 2 29.44 -10.56 -16.63
C GLU A 2 29.57 -9.95 -15.24
N ALA A 3 29.34 -8.65 -15.13
CA ALA A 3 29.35 -7.98 -13.85
C ALA A 3 28.16 -8.48 -13.03
N HIS A 4 28.42 -9.30 -12.01
CA HIS A 4 27.40 -9.73 -11.06
C HIS A 4 26.87 -8.51 -10.30
N HIS A 5 25.64 -8.09 -10.64
CA HIS A 5 24.92 -7.00 -9.98
C HIS A 5 24.07 -7.57 -8.85
N SER A 6 24.73 -8.08 -7.80
CA SER A 6 24.07 -8.53 -6.57
C SER A 6 23.58 -7.30 -5.80
N GLY A 7 22.27 -7.10 -5.67
CA GLY A 7 21.68 -6.02 -4.88
C GLY A 7 21.31 -6.51 -3.47
N VAL A 8 21.54 -5.68 -2.45
CA VAL A 8 21.18 -6.05 -1.07
C VAL A 8 19.86 -5.38 -0.68
N LEU A 9 18.83 -6.19 -0.39
CA LEU A 9 17.58 -5.72 0.22
C LEU A 9 17.57 -6.02 1.72
N PHE A 10 17.31 -5.01 2.55
CA PHE A 10 17.37 -5.14 4.00
C PHE A 10 16.00 -4.91 4.62
N PHE A 11 15.55 -5.85 5.44
CA PHE A 11 14.25 -5.83 6.09
C PHE A 11 14.41 -5.45 7.55
N PHE A 12 13.99 -4.24 7.91
CA PHE A 12 14.16 -3.76 9.26
C PHE A 12 12.86 -3.87 10.07
N LYS A 13 12.46 -5.11 10.32
CA LYS A 13 11.75 -5.44 11.56
C LYS A 13 12.25 -6.71 12.27
N GLN A 14 13.24 -7.43 11.70
CA GLN A 14 13.90 -8.56 12.35
C GLN A 14 15.45 -8.51 12.30
N LYS A 15 16.06 -7.36 11.91
CA LYS A 15 17.51 -7.27 11.64
C LYS A 15 17.99 -8.29 10.58
N THR A 16 17.12 -8.73 9.68
CA THR A 16 17.45 -9.72 8.66
C THR A 16 17.73 -9.01 7.33
N ALA A 17 18.88 -9.32 6.75
CA ALA A 17 19.28 -8.88 5.42
C ALA A 17 19.08 -10.03 4.43
N TYR A 18 18.59 -9.72 3.23
CA TYR A 18 18.54 -10.68 2.14
C TYR A 18 19.30 -10.09 0.95
N GLU A 19 20.29 -10.82 0.47
CA GLU A 19 20.98 -10.49 -0.77
C GLU A 19 20.20 -11.11 -1.94
N ILE A 20 19.90 -10.29 -2.95
CA ILE A 20 19.12 -10.70 -4.11
C ILE A 20 19.91 -10.39 -5.37
N ASP A 21 20.10 -11.40 -6.21
CA ASP A 21 20.59 -11.19 -7.56
C ASP A 21 19.52 -10.51 -8.41
N LEU A 22 19.78 -9.25 -8.78
CA LEU A 22 18.83 -8.43 -9.55
C LEU A 22 18.68 -8.93 -11.00
N ASN A 23 19.61 -9.74 -11.50
CA ASN A 23 19.49 -10.34 -12.84
C ASN A 23 18.43 -11.45 -12.89
N THR A 24 18.08 -12.03 -11.73
CA THR A 24 17.08 -13.10 -11.60
C THR A 24 15.85 -12.67 -10.78
N CYS A 25 15.64 -11.36 -10.67
CA CYS A 25 14.53 -10.75 -9.95
C CYS A 25 13.77 -9.78 -10.87
N GLY A 26 12.45 -9.71 -10.71
CA GLY A 26 11.67 -8.65 -11.33
C GLY A 26 12.08 -7.26 -10.82
N PRO A 27 11.74 -6.18 -11.55
CA PRO A 27 12.26 -4.85 -11.29
C PRO A 27 11.62 -4.16 -10.08
N MET A 28 10.51 -4.68 -9.55
CA MET A 28 9.75 -4.03 -8.47
C MET A 28 10.10 -4.64 -7.11
N VAL A 29 9.98 -3.84 -6.05
CA VAL A 29 10.21 -4.31 -4.67
C VAL A 29 9.28 -5.48 -4.32
N LEU A 30 8.07 -5.52 -4.86
CA LEU A 30 7.18 -6.68 -4.69
C LEU A 30 7.76 -7.97 -5.29
N ASP A 31 8.50 -7.91 -6.40
CA ASP A 31 9.12 -9.08 -7.00
C ASP A 31 10.21 -9.64 -6.07
N ALA A 32 11.03 -8.76 -5.49
CA ALA A 32 12.03 -9.12 -4.49
C ALA A 32 11.39 -9.76 -3.24
N LEU A 33 10.30 -9.18 -2.71
CA LEU A 33 9.56 -9.74 -1.58
C LEU A 33 9.08 -11.17 -1.84
N ILE A 34 8.58 -11.42 -3.05
CA ILE A 34 8.07 -12.73 -3.45
C ILE A 34 9.21 -13.72 -3.66
N LYS A 35 10.31 -13.28 -4.27
CA LYS A 35 11.52 -14.09 -4.44
C LYS A 35 12.06 -14.54 -3.08
N ILE A 36 12.23 -13.62 -2.13
CA ILE A 36 12.63 -13.96 -0.76
C ILE A 36 11.69 -15.01 -0.18
N LYS A 37 10.38 -14.77 -0.23
CA LYS A 37 9.40 -15.68 0.36
C LYS A 37 9.46 -17.09 -0.26
N ASN A 38 9.64 -17.18 -1.57
CA ASN A 38 9.57 -18.45 -2.27
C ASN A 38 10.88 -19.24 -2.22
N GLU A 39 12.02 -18.54 -2.20
CA GLU A 39 13.33 -19.15 -2.46
C GLU A 39 14.28 -19.07 -1.26
N MET A 40 14.04 -18.18 -0.29
CA MET A 40 15.00 -17.89 0.80
C MET A 40 14.39 -18.07 2.19
N ASP A 41 13.21 -17.48 2.44
CA ASP A 41 12.54 -17.50 3.75
C ASP A 41 11.03 -17.49 3.59
N SER A 42 10.43 -18.68 3.68
CA SER A 42 9.00 -18.89 3.58
C SER A 42 8.19 -18.28 4.73
N THR A 43 8.83 -17.88 5.83
CA THR A 43 8.17 -17.30 7.00
C THR A 43 7.80 -15.82 6.80
N LEU A 44 8.49 -15.12 5.89
CA LEU A 44 8.24 -13.71 5.55
C LEU A 44 6.79 -13.49 5.12
N THR A 45 6.11 -12.56 5.77
CA THR A 45 4.68 -12.29 5.56
C THR A 45 4.42 -10.84 5.12
N PHE A 46 3.67 -10.68 4.02
CA PHE A 46 3.25 -9.37 3.49
C PHE A 46 1.95 -9.53 2.70
N ARG A 47 1.21 -8.42 2.52
CA ARG A 47 -0.01 -8.40 1.69
C ARG A 47 0.30 -8.02 0.25
N ARG A 48 -0.35 -8.69 -0.70
CA ARG A 48 -0.27 -8.44 -2.15
C ARG A 48 -1.47 -9.07 -2.86
N SER A 49 -1.87 -8.46 -3.99
CA SER A 49 -2.90 -9.02 -4.88
C SER A 49 -2.62 -8.67 -6.35
N CYS A 50 -3.08 -7.51 -6.84
CA CYS A 50 -3.10 -7.14 -8.27
C CYS A 50 -1.72 -7.19 -8.98
N ARG A 51 -0.74 -6.43 -8.46
CA ARG A 51 0.60 -6.12 -9.02
C ARG A 51 0.69 -4.95 -10.00
N GLU A 52 -0.42 -4.29 -10.29
CA GLU A 52 -0.47 -3.10 -11.15
C GLU A 52 -0.92 -1.82 -10.42
N GLY A 53 -0.85 -1.83 -9.08
CA GLY A 53 -1.05 -0.64 -8.26
C GLY A 53 -2.51 -0.23 -8.01
N ILE A 54 -3.49 -1.08 -8.32
CA ILE A 54 -4.91 -0.72 -8.22
C ILE A 54 -5.58 -1.15 -6.91
N CYS A 55 -5.15 -2.24 -6.28
CA CYS A 55 -5.85 -2.79 -5.10
C CYS A 55 -5.44 -2.19 -3.74
N GLY A 56 -4.38 -1.38 -3.70
CA GLY A 56 -3.83 -0.81 -2.45
C GLY A 56 -3.18 -1.79 -1.47
N SER A 57 -3.26 -3.12 -1.69
CA SER A 57 -2.91 -4.13 -0.67
C SER A 57 -1.43 -4.18 -0.26
N CYS A 58 -0.50 -3.78 -1.13
CA CYS A 58 0.95 -3.86 -0.88
C CYS A 58 1.55 -2.53 -0.42
N ALA A 59 0.73 -1.70 0.25
CA ALA A 59 1.17 -0.48 0.89
C ALA A 59 2.14 -0.79 2.03
N MET A 60 3.30 -0.14 2.00
CA MET A 60 4.34 -0.26 3.02
C MET A 60 5.29 0.95 2.93
N ASN A 61 6.19 1.08 3.90
CA ASN A 61 7.22 2.11 3.88
C ASN A 61 8.51 1.56 3.26
N ILE A 62 8.96 2.18 2.18
CA ILE A 62 10.16 1.81 1.43
C ILE A 62 11.09 3.01 1.41
N ASN A 63 12.30 2.87 1.95
CA ASN A 63 13.29 3.94 2.07
C ASN A 63 12.75 5.22 2.73
N GLY A 64 11.85 5.08 3.71
CA GLY A 64 11.24 6.20 4.43
C GLY A 64 9.96 6.74 3.79
N GLY A 65 9.64 6.38 2.54
CA GLY A 65 8.42 6.81 1.86
C GLY A 65 7.32 5.73 1.86
N ASN A 66 6.09 6.09 2.18
CA ASN A 66 4.95 5.18 2.03
C ASN A 66 4.55 5.07 0.56
N THR A 67 4.51 3.86 0.04
CA THR A 67 4.25 3.59 -1.37
C THR A 67 3.71 2.18 -1.58
N LEU A 68 3.38 1.84 -2.82
CA LEU A 68 2.97 0.49 -3.21
C LEU A 68 4.19 -0.28 -3.69
N ALA A 69 4.52 -1.40 -3.03
CA ALA A 69 5.68 -2.21 -3.40
C ALA A 69 5.65 -2.71 -4.86
N CYS A 70 4.46 -2.90 -5.43
CA CYS A 70 4.30 -3.32 -6.82
C CYS A 70 4.62 -2.23 -7.86
N LEU A 71 4.66 -0.96 -7.47
CA LEU A 71 5.01 0.15 -8.36
C LEU A 71 6.36 0.78 -8.00
N ASN A 72 6.97 0.37 -6.88
CA ASN A 72 8.25 0.88 -6.44
C ASN A 72 9.38 0.06 -7.09
N LYS A 73 10.14 0.67 -7.98
CA LYS A 73 11.31 0.04 -8.62
C LYS A 73 12.43 -0.15 -7.61
N ILE A 74 13.10 -1.29 -7.68
CA ILE A 74 14.32 -1.55 -6.92
C ILE A 74 15.41 -0.61 -7.42
N ASP A 75 16.15 0.02 -6.50
CA ASP A 75 17.34 0.82 -6.85
C ASP A 75 18.42 -0.14 -7.37
N THR A 76 18.87 0.06 -8.61
CA THR A 76 19.90 -0.76 -9.25
C THR A 76 21.30 -0.44 -8.74
N ASN A 77 21.47 0.65 -7.98
CA ASN A 77 22.72 0.93 -7.30
C ASN A 77 22.87 0.04 -6.06
N THR A 78 23.56 -1.09 -6.25
CA THR A 78 23.75 -2.14 -5.24
C THR A 78 24.59 -1.72 -4.03
N SER A 79 25.27 -0.56 -4.09
CA SER A 79 25.94 0.02 -2.91
C SER A 79 24.96 0.57 -1.87
N LYS A 80 23.69 0.76 -2.25
CA LYS A 80 22.63 1.25 -1.37
C LYS A 80 21.72 0.11 -0.95
N VAL A 81 21.38 0.15 0.33
CA VAL A 81 20.48 -0.82 0.93
C VAL A 81 19.05 -0.29 0.88
N THR A 82 18.13 -1.06 0.28
CA THR A 82 16.69 -0.75 0.34
C THR A 82 16.13 -1.22 1.67
N LYS A 83 15.52 -0.30 2.44
CA LYS A 83 14.90 -0.56 3.74
C LYS A 83 13.39 -0.65 3.60
N ILE A 84 12.79 -1.74 4.09
CA ILE A 84 11.35 -1.96 4.04
C ILE A 84 10.80 -2.10 5.46
N TYR A 85 9.73 -1.36 5.75
CA TYR A 85 8.98 -1.38 7.00
C TYR A 85 7.47 -1.51 6.72
N PRO A 86 6.67 -2.04 7.65
CA PRO A 86 5.21 -1.90 7.58
C PRO A 86 4.81 -0.42 7.59
N LEU A 87 3.55 -0.14 7.26
CA LEU A 87 3.03 1.23 7.34
C LEU A 87 3.25 1.82 8.75
N PRO A 88 3.75 3.07 8.87
CA PRO A 88 4.10 3.68 10.15
C PRO A 88 2.92 3.81 11.12
N HIS A 89 3.21 3.75 12.42
CA HIS A 89 2.26 3.99 13.52
C HIS A 89 0.98 3.11 13.47
N MET A 90 1.05 1.95 12.82
CA MET A 90 0.01 0.93 12.88
C MET A 90 0.47 -0.24 13.75
N TYR A 91 -0.48 -0.89 14.44
CA TYR A 91 -0.21 -2.18 15.08
C TYR A 91 0.14 -3.21 14.00
N VAL A 92 1.17 -4.01 14.23
CA VAL A 92 1.65 -4.99 13.24
C VAL A 92 1.23 -6.38 13.67
N VAL A 93 0.44 -7.03 12.82
CA VAL A 93 -0.01 -8.42 13.02
C VAL A 93 1.17 -9.37 12.87
N LYS A 94 1.91 -9.25 11.76
CA LYS A 94 3.12 -10.03 11.48
C LYS A 94 3.96 -9.34 10.41
N ASP A 95 5.27 -9.27 10.59
CA ASP A 95 6.24 -8.75 9.61
C ASP A 95 5.83 -7.40 8.97
N LEU A 96 5.39 -7.41 7.71
CA LEU A 96 4.97 -6.23 6.95
C LEU A 96 3.44 -6.06 6.88
N VAL A 97 2.69 -6.80 7.70
CA VAL A 97 1.23 -6.79 7.72
C VAL A 97 0.70 -5.95 8.89
N PRO A 98 0.27 -4.70 8.65
CA PRO A 98 -0.40 -3.92 9.68
C PRO A 98 -1.85 -4.37 9.90
N ASP A 99 -2.37 -4.09 11.09
CA ASP A 99 -3.80 -4.17 11.39
C ASP A 99 -4.52 -2.95 10.82
N MET A 100 -5.47 -3.19 9.91
CA MET A 100 -6.22 -2.16 9.19
C MET A 100 -7.61 -1.91 9.80
N SER A 101 -7.95 -2.54 10.93
CA SER A 101 -9.29 -2.53 11.50
C SER A 101 -9.78 -1.11 11.82
N ASN A 102 -8.94 -0.26 12.42
CA ASN A 102 -9.29 1.14 12.72
C ASN A 102 -9.54 1.95 11.43
N PHE A 103 -8.65 1.82 10.43
CA PHE A 103 -8.77 2.53 9.15
C PHE A 103 -10.11 2.20 8.47
N TYR A 104 -10.50 0.93 8.41
CA TYR A 104 -11.78 0.53 7.85
C TYR A 104 -12.98 0.93 8.71
N ALA A 105 -12.84 0.94 10.04
CA ALA A 105 -13.90 1.41 10.93
C ALA A 105 -14.19 2.91 10.72
N GLN A 106 -13.14 3.73 10.56
CA GLN A 106 -13.29 5.15 10.22
C GLN A 106 -13.91 5.35 8.84
N TYR A 107 -13.47 4.61 7.82
CA TYR A 107 -14.10 4.66 6.50
C TYR A 107 -15.59 4.28 6.55
N LYS A 108 -15.96 3.29 7.36
CA LYS A 108 -17.37 2.93 7.56
C LYS A 108 -18.19 4.06 8.21
N SER A 109 -17.59 4.83 9.11
CA SER A 109 -18.28 5.91 9.85
C SER A 109 -18.73 7.08 8.98
N ILE A 110 -18.11 7.29 7.82
CA ILE A 110 -18.55 8.33 6.87
C ILE A 110 -19.72 7.88 5.99
N GLU A 111 -20.19 6.63 6.17
CA GLU A 111 -21.31 6.05 5.44
C GLU A 111 -21.18 6.22 3.92
N PRO A 112 -20.14 5.60 3.29
CA PRO A 112 -19.69 5.91 1.93
C PRO A 112 -20.58 5.25 0.86
N TYR A 113 -21.86 5.60 0.86
CA TYR A 113 -22.85 5.16 -0.11
C TYR A 113 -23.78 6.32 -0.49
N LEU A 114 -24.44 6.21 -1.64
CA LEU A 114 -25.37 7.23 -2.11
C LEU A 114 -26.60 7.28 -1.20
N LYS A 115 -26.85 8.43 -0.57
CA LYS A 115 -28.04 8.68 0.25
C LYS A 115 -29.03 9.57 -0.51
N LYS A 116 -30.28 9.15 -0.62
CA LYS A 116 -31.36 9.96 -1.19
C LYS A 116 -32.51 10.08 -0.19
N LYS A 117 -33.24 11.19 -0.27
CA LYS A 117 -34.45 11.41 0.55
C LYS A 117 -35.63 10.57 0.07
N ASP A 118 -35.71 10.29 -1.24
CA ASP A 118 -36.73 9.47 -1.87
C ASP A 118 -36.07 8.34 -2.67
N GLU A 119 -36.42 7.10 -2.31
CA GLU A 119 -35.93 5.87 -2.91
C GLU A 119 -36.97 5.19 -3.82
N SER A 120 -38.16 5.79 -3.99
CA SER A 120 -39.27 5.23 -4.79
C SER A 120 -38.91 4.94 -6.25
N GLN A 121 -37.85 5.58 -6.77
CA GLN A 121 -37.35 5.45 -8.14
C GLN A 121 -36.09 4.58 -8.26
N GLN A 122 -35.60 3.98 -7.17
CA GLN A 122 -34.41 3.14 -7.19
C GLN A 122 -34.60 1.96 -8.15
N GLY A 123 -33.61 1.75 -9.03
CA GLY A 123 -33.63 0.67 -10.03
C GLY A 123 -34.59 0.86 -11.20
N LYS A 124 -35.43 1.91 -11.21
CA LYS A 124 -36.37 2.17 -12.31
C LYS A 124 -35.72 2.90 -13.49
N GLN A 125 -34.77 3.79 -13.20
CA GLN A 125 -34.02 4.55 -14.20
C GLN A 125 -32.70 5.08 -13.61
N GLN A 126 -31.80 5.54 -14.49
CA GLN A 126 -30.57 6.22 -14.10
C GLN A 126 -30.87 7.58 -13.44
N TYR A 127 -29.99 8.03 -12.55
CA TYR A 127 -30.06 9.38 -11.99
C TYR A 127 -29.39 10.38 -12.92
N LEU A 128 -30.07 11.50 -13.20
CA LEU A 128 -29.52 12.58 -14.00
C LEU A 128 -28.37 13.27 -13.25
N GLN A 129 -27.21 13.38 -13.91
CA GLN A 129 -26.04 14.11 -13.46
C GLN A 129 -25.42 14.80 -14.69
N SER A 130 -25.07 16.08 -14.60
CA SER A 130 -24.38 16.77 -15.70
C SER A 130 -22.92 16.33 -15.78
N VAL A 131 -22.28 16.57 -16.92
CA VAL A 131 -20.85 16.26 -17.10
C VAL A 131 -20.01 17.09 -16.13
N GLU A 132 -20.35 18.35 -15.93
CA GLU A 132 -19.67 19.26 -15.00
C GLU A 132 -19.78 18.80 -13.54
N ASP A 133 -20.94 18.27 -13.14
CA ASP A 133 -21.12 17.72 -11.80
C ASP A 133 -20.40 16.38 -11.62
N ARG A 134 -20.34 15.54 -12.64
CA ARG A 134 -19.57 14.29 -12.60
C ARG A 134 -18.07 14.56 -12.47
N GLN A 135 -17.54 15.55 -13.18
CA GLN A 135 -16.13 15.93 -13.16
C GLN A 135 -15.63 16.34 -11.76
N LYS A 136 -16.51 16.86 -10.90
CA LYS A 136 -16.16 17.19 -9.50
C LYS A 136 -15.71 15.98 -8.68
N LEU A 137 -15.98 14.76 -9.13
CA LEU A 137 -15.54 13.53 -8.46
C LEU A 137 -14.13 13.10 -8.88
N ASP A 138 -13.61 13.61 -10.00
CA ASP A 138 -12.29 13.25 -10.50
C ASP A 138 -11.20 13.73 -9.52
N GLY A 139 -10.25 12.87 -9.22
CA GLY A 139 -9.26 13.02 -8.15
C GLY A 139 -9.73 12.54 -6.76
N LEU A 140 -11.00 12.16 -6.59
CA LEU A 140 -11.56 11.68 -5.33
C LEU A 140 -11.89 10.17 -5.37
N TYR A 141 -12.60 9.71 -6.39
CA TYR A 141 -13.07 8.31 -6.46
C TYR A 141 -11.96 7.31 -6.81
N GLU A 142 -10.82 7.81 -7.29
CA GLU A 142 -9.63 7.03 -7.64
C GLU A 142 -8.87 6.54 -6.39
N CYS A 143 -9.27 6.97 -5.19
CA CYS A 143 -8.71 6.47 -3.94
C CYS A 143 -8.88 4.94 -3.82
N ILE A 144 -7.76 4.24 -3.74
CA ILE A 144 -7.71 2.76 -3.64
C ILE A 144 -7.63 2.25 -2.19
N LEU A 145 -7.87 3.13 -1.21
CA LEU A 145 -7.88 2.78 0.22
C LEU A 145 -6.60 2.07 0.72
N CYS A 146 -5.43 2.49 0.22
CA CYS A 146 -4.13 1.91 0.59
C CYS A 146 -3.56 2.39 1.94
N ALA A 147 -4.17 3.41 2.55
CA ALA A 147 -3.75 4.08 3.78
C ALA A 147 -2.36 4.78 3.77
N CYS A 148 -1.63 4.79 2.65
CA CYS A 148 -0.32 5.47 2.57
C CYS A 148 -0.38 6.94 3.01
N CYS A 149 -1.45 7.67 2.65
CA CYS A 149 -1.65 9.07 3.06
C CYS A 149 -1.82 9.19 4.58
N SER A 150 -2.73 8.43 5.18
CA SER A 150 -3.01 8.44 6.62
C SER A 150 -1.76 8.07 7.41
N THR A 151 -1.03 7.04 6.98
CA THR A 151 0.17 6.57 7.69
C THR A 151 1.42 7.37 7.34
N SER A 152 1.32 8.40 6.49
CA SER A 152 2.35 9.43 6.32
C SER A 152 2.08 10.67 7.17
N CYS A 153 0.88 10.78 7.76
CA CYS A 153 0.43 11.97 8.46
C CYS A 153 0.74 11.87 9.96
N PRO A 154 1.61 12.75 10.52
CA PRO A 154 1.90 12.73 11.94
C PRO A 154 0.67 13.00 12.82
N SER A 155 -0.29 13.81 12.37
CA SER A 155 -1.54 14.02 13.13
C SER A 155 -2.30 12.71 13.35
N TYR A 156 -2.35 11.86 12.31
CA TYR A 156 -2.95 10.53 12.38
C TYR A 156 -2.12 9.60 13.27
N TRP A 157 -0.79 9.67 13.22
CA TRP A 157 0.08 8.87 14.09
C TRP A 157 -0.18 9.09 15.59
N TRP A 158 -0.48 10.34 15.97
CA TRP A 158 -0.70 10.70 17.36
C TRP A 158 -2.14 10.52 17.82
N ASN A 159 -3.12 10.69 16.92
CA ASN A 159 -4.53 10.77 17.29
C ASN A 159 -5.45 9.98 16.33
N ALA A 160 -5.01 8.81 15.84
CA ALA A 160 -5.79 7.97 14.93
C ALA A 160 -7.15 7.51 15.49
N ASP A 161 -7.38 7.63 16.80
CA ASP A 161 -8.65 7.35 17.46
C ASP A 161 -9.69 8.48 17.26
N LYS A 162 -9.23 9.71 16.98
CA LYS A 162 -10.08 10.91 16.87
C LYS A 162 -10.01 11.59 15.52
N TYR A 163 -8.82 11.72 14.96
CA TYR A 163 -8.61 12.29 13.64
C TYR A 163 -8.85 11.22 12.59
N LEU A 164 -9.79 11.48 11.67
CA LEU A 164 -10.20 10.52 10.64
C LEU A 164 -9.11 10.24 9.59
N GLY A 165 -8.14 11.15 9.47
CA GLY A 165 -7.11 11.09 8.45
C GLY A 165 -7.37 12.04 7.29
N PRO A 166 -6.42 12.09 6.35
CA PRO A 166 -6.56 12.81 5.08
C PRO A 166 -7.56 12.14 4.13
#